data_AF-E3NH39-F1
#
_entry.id   AF-E3NH39-F1
#
_cell.length_a   1.000
_cell.length_b   1.000
_cell.length_c   1.000
_cell.angle_alpha   90.00
_cell.angle_beta   90.00
_cell.angle_gamma   90.00
#
_symmetry.space_group_name_H-M   'P 1'
#
loop_
_entity.id
_entity.type
_entity.pdbx_description
1 polymer ?
#
loop_
_entity_poly.entity_id
_entity_poly.type
_entity_poly.pdbx_seq_one_letter_code
_entity_poly.pdbx_strand_id
1 'polypeptide(L)'
;MIDSPSTVIISLLSCFLIISTLTCFSVSRLEQKFEADELIDLYNPNALKDLRAKYNLKADKYSLELSQVARGANHKRFFGKVKLEAFCAIKERIGDVDDGGKYVCNPRAVRKDNCTLISLGLNNAISYDQQIQNVTGGHCRILGADKDPQNITIQEAYERINGQLFVGMIPNEISISSMLKKAERREVELLKIDIEGGEHEGLEPFIREYRVCQIFIEVHGTPSEHLKMLQTMAKYNFRIFNVEPNPYCSNCCEYSLIQDSCMDQYGVYPLVPIVPKFFLRGADHKRFFGKMKLEAFCAIKERIGDVDDGGKYVCNPRAVKKDNCTLISLGLNNAISYDQHIQNVTGGHCRILGADKDPQNITIQEAYERINGQLFVGMIPNEISISSMLKKAERREVELLKIDIEGGEHEGLEPFIREYRVCQIFIEVHGTPSEHLRMLQTMAKYNFRIFNVEPNPYCSNCCEYSLIQDSCMDQYGVYPLVPIVPKVEF
;
A
#
# COMPACT_ATOMS: atom_id res chain seq x y z
N MET A 1 24.93 17.57 71.99
CA MET A 1 24.12 16.45 71.47
C MET A 1 24.97 15.72 70.45
N ILE A 2 25.51 14.58 70.85
CA ILE A 2 26.38 13.76 70.01
C ILE A 2 25.43 12.82 69.27
N ASP A 3 25.28 13.02 67.96
CA ASP A 3 24.55 12.07 67.14
C ASP A 3 25.27 10.72 67.22
N SER A 4 24.55 9.73 67.73
CA SER A 4 25.01 8.34 67.77
C SER A 4 25.43 7.91 66.36
N PRO A 5 26.51 7.11 66.20
CA PRO A 5 26.88 6.52 64.92
C PRO A 5 25.70 5.82 64.23
N SER A 6 24.76 5.29 65.03
CA SER A 6 23.53 4.66 64.54
C SER A 6 22.59 5.65 63.84
N THR A 7 22.49 6.89 64.30
CA THR A 7 21.61 7.92 63.70
C THR A 7 22.10 8.32 62.31
N VAL A 8 23.42 8.44 62.14
CA VAL A 8 24.04 8.76 60.85
C VAL A 8 23.85 7.63 59.85
N ILE A 9 23.99 6.38 60.28
CA ILE A 9 23.78 5.20 59.43
C ILE A 9 22.31 5.08 58.99
N ILE A 10 21.35 5.29 59.91
CA ILE A 10 19.92 5.27 59.59
C ILE A 10 19.58 6.39 58.60
N SER A 11 20.14 7.59 58.78
CA SER A 11 19.93 8.71 57.87
C SER A 11 20.48 8.41 56.46
N LEU A 12 21.69 7.85 56.36
CA LEU A 12 22.27 7.42 55.08
C LEU A 12 21.46 6.33 54.37
N LEU A 13 20.97 5.32 55.12
CA LEU A 13 20.11 4.28 54.56
C LEU A 13 18.77 4.85 54.08
N SER A 14 18.20 5.80 54.81
CA SER A 14 16.97 6.48 54.40
C SER A 14 17.17 7.31 53.13
N CYS A 15 18.29 8.02 52.99
CA CYS A 15 18.64 8.74 51.78
C CYS A 15 18.84 7.78 50.61
N PHE A 16 19.52 6.64 50.81
CA PHE A 16 19.68 5.63 49.77
C PHE A 16 18.35 5.03 49.33
N LEU A 17 17.43 4.77 50.26
CA LEU A 17 16.10 4.26 49.96
C LEU A 17 15.28 5.31 49.20
N ILE A 18 15.34 6.58 49.59
CA ILE A 18 14.69 7.69 48.89
C ILE A 18 15.27 7.88 47.48
N ILE A 19 16.59 7.85 47.31
CA ILE A 19 17.23 7.93 46.00
C ILE A 19 16.85 6.72 45.15
N SER A 20 16.83 5.51 45.70
CA SER A 20 16.47 4.27 45.00
C SER A 20 14.99 4.25 44.62
N THR A 21 14.11 4.74 45.48
CA THR A 21 12.68 4.87 45.17
C THR A 21 12.42 5.97 44.17
N LEU A 22 13.07 7.14 44.29
CA LEU A 22 12.99 8.21 43.30
C LEU A 22 13.56 7.78 41.94
N THR A 23 14.67 7.05 41.90
CA THR A 23 15.18 6.45 40.65
C THR A 23 14.23 5.36 40.16
N CYS A 24 13.63 4.53 41.01
CA CYS A 24 12.62 3.57 40.60
C CYS A 24 11.36 4.25 40.03
N PHE A 25 10.92 5.37 40.60
CA PHE A 25 9.81 6.20 40.10
C PHE A 25 10.18 6.98 38.82
N SER A 26 11.46 7.33 38.66
CA SER A 26 11.98 7.97 37.44
C SER A 26 12.14 6.95 36.30
N VAL A 27 12.56 5.73 36.64
CA VAL A 27 12.73 4.57 35.74
C VAL A 27 11.38 3.97 35.36
N SER A 28 10.40 3.95 36.26
CA SER A 28 9.01 3.57 35.95
C SER A 28 8.29 4.63 35.11
N ARG A 29 8.84 5.85 35.01
CA ARG A 29 8.34 6.93 34.13
C ARG A 29 8.94 6.92 32.74
N LEU A 30 9.78 5.94 32.37
CA LEU A 30 10.21 5.69 30.98
C LEU A 30 9.10 5.01 30.16
N GLU A 31 7.85 5.43 30.36
CA GLU A 31 6.70 5.06 29.53
C GLU A 31 6.66 6.03 28.34
N GLN A 32 7.13 5.58 27.18
CA GLN A 32 7.12 6.43 25.98
C GLN A 32 5.72 6.39 25.36
N LYS A 33 5.03 7.53 25.34
CA LYS A 33 3.69 7.67 24.74
C LYS A 33 3.78 7.54 23.22
N PHE A 34 3.13 6.50 22.70
CA PHE A 34 2.99 6.21 21.27
C PHE A 34 1.53 6.48 20.86
N GLU A 35 1.31 7.19 19.75
CA GLU A 35 -0.01 7.57 19.21
C GLU A 35 -1.09 7.92 20.25
N ALA A 36 -1.06 9.11 20.85
CA ALA A 36 -2.12 9.66 21.71
C ALA A 36 -2.69 8.80 22.88
N ASP A 37 -2.43 7.49 23.01
CA ASP A 37 -3.02 6.59 24.02
C ASP A 37 -2.30 5.23 24.19
N GLU A 38 -1.27 4.86 23.41
CA GLU A 38 -0.58 3.57 23.58
C GLU A 38 0.71 3.71 24.41
N LEU A 39 0.68 3.20 25.65
CA LEU A 39 1.89 2.98 26.45
C LEU A 39 2.61 1.73 25.96
N ILE A 40 3.90 1.85 25.64
CA ILE A 40 4.76 0.71 25.32
C ILE A 40 5.66 0.44 26.53
N ASP A 41 5.56 -0.76 27.09
CA ASP A 41 6.51 -1.24 28.11
C ASP A 41 7.83 -1.63 27.43
N LEU A 42 8.81 -0.71 27.48
CA LEU A 42 10.14 -0.90 26.91
C LEU A 42 10.97 -1.98 27.64
N TYR A 43 10.55 -2.41 28.83
CA TYR A 43 11.22 -3.48 29.59
C TYR A 43 10.73 -4.87 29.20
N ASN A 44 9.59 -4.98 28.52
CA ASN A 44 9.13 -6.23 27.95
C ASN A 44 9.84 -6.49 26.60
N PRO A 45 10.68 -7.54 26.49
CA PRO A 45 11.45 -7.83 25.27
C PRO A 45 10.57 -8.19 24.06
N ASN A 46 9.28 -8.49 24.29
CA ASN A 46 8.32 -8.78 23.24
C ASN A 46 7.41 -7.58 22.89
N ALA A 47 7.40 -6.49 23.66
CA ALA A 47 6.46 -5.39 23.44
C ALA A 47 6.51 -4.80 22.03
N LEU A 48 7.71 -4.62 21.47
CA LEU A 48 7.88 -4.13 20.10
C LEU A 48 7.46 -5.16 19.04
N LYS A 49 7.64 -6.46 19.31
CA LYS A 49 7.17 -7.54 18.43
C LYS A 49 5.64 -7.60 18.44
N ASP A 50 5.02 -7.50 19.61
CA ASP A 50 3.57 -7.50 19.80
C ASP A 50 2.93 -6.26 19.16
N LEU A 51 3.55 -5.09 19.32
CA LEU A 51 3.14 -3.86 18.66
C LEU A 51 3.17 -4.02 17.14
N ARG A 52 4.26 -4.55 16.59
CA ARG A 52 4.37 -4.82 15.15
C ARG A 52 3.33 -5.83 14.68
N ALA A 53 3.07 -6.90 15.43
CA ALA A 53 2.04 -7.88 15.11
C ALA A 53 0.64 -7.25 15.10
N LYS A 54 0.31 -6.41 16.09
CA LYS A 54 -0.94 -5.66 16.18
C LYS A 54 -1.10 -4.69 15.00
N TYR A 55 -0.04 -3.98 14.62
CA TYR A 55 -0.01 -3.11 13.46
C TYR A 55 -0.20 -3.92 12.17
N ASN A 56 0.42 -5.10 12.07
CA ASN A 56 0.30 -5.96 10.90
C ASN A 56 -1.13 -6.45 10.68
N LEU A 57 -1.83 -6.86 11.74
CA LEU A 57 -3.23 -7.30 11.68
C LEU A 57 -4.19 -6.20 11.20
N LYS A 58 -3.82 -4.92 11.40
CA LYS A 58 -4.66 -3.77 11.05
C LYS A 58 -4.14 -2.96 9.87
N ALA A 59 -3.01 -3.35 9.28
CA ALA A 59 -2.32 -2.55 8.26
C ALA A 59 -3.20 -2.21 7.06
N ASP A 60 -3.90 -3.21 6.50
CA ASP A 60 -4.79 -3.02 5.35
C ASP A 60 -5.96 -2.07 5.71
N LYS A 61 -6.52 -2.21 6.91
CA LYS A 61 -7.57 -1.31 7.42
C LYS A 61 -7.05 0.11 7.57
N TYR A 62 -5.88 0.31 8.17
CA TYR A 62 -5.28 1.64 8.34
C TYR A 62 -4.96 2.29 7.00
N SER A 63 -4.41 1.53 6.06
CA SER A 63 -4.11 2.00 4.70
C SER A 63 -5.37 2.42 3.94
N LEU A 64 -6.45 1.64 4.05
CA LEU A 64 -7.75 1.95 3.46
C LEU A 64 -8.36 3.21 4.09
N GLU A 65 -8.38 3.31 5.42
CA GLU A 65 -8.92 4.46 6.14
C GLU A 65 -8.17 5.75 5.76
N LEU A 66 -6.83 5.71 5.74
CA LEU A 66 -5.98 6.83 5.32
C LEU A 66 -6.32 7.28 3.89
N SER A 67 -6.45 6.32 2.97
CA SER A 67 -6.80 6.58 1.56
C SER A 67 -8.19 7.18 1.40
N GLN A 68 -9.16 6.73 2.21
CA GLN A 68 -10.53 7.24 2.18
C GLN A 68 -10.60 8.68 2.69
N VAL A 69 -9.94 8.99 3.81
CA VAL A 69 -9.97 10.35 4.38
C VAL A 69 -9.18 11.35 3.55
N ALA A 70 -8.19 10.90 2.77
CA ALA A 70 -7.45 11.75 1.82
C ALA A 70 -8.30 12.31 0.68
N ARG A 71 -9.43 11.67 0.35
CA ARG A 71 -10.38 12.16 -0.68
C ARG A 71 -11.27 13.29 -0.17
N GLY A 72 -11.31 13.49 1.15
CA GLY A 72 -12.07 14.58 1.78
C GLY A 72 -11.24 15.85 1.93
N ALA A 73 -11.86 16.88 2.51
CA ALA A 73 -11.22 18.18 2.79
C ALA A 73 -10.87 18.38 4.27
N ASN A 74 -11.02 17.37 5.13
CA ASN A 74 -10.82 17.51 6.58
C ASN A 74 -9.41 17.07 6.99
N HIS A 75 -8.51 18.04 7.15
CA HIS A 75 -7.11 17.84 7.56
C HIS A 75 -6.96 17.18 8.92
N LYS A 76 -7.69 17.64 9.95
CA LYS A 76 -7.64 17.04 11.29
C LYS A 76 -7.98 15.55 11.27
N ARG A 77 -8.98 15.17 10.47
CA ARG A 77 -9.36 13.77 10.26
C ARG A 77 -8.28 13.01 9.49
N PHE A 78 -7.67 13.62 8.48
CA PHE A 78 -6.57 13.00 7.74
C PHE A 78 -5.35 12.77 8.62
N PHE A 79 -4.84 13.80 9.32
CA PHE A 79 -3.68 13.70 10.20
C PHE A 79 -3.88 12.65 11.30
N GLY A 80 -5.07 12.60 11.91
CA GLY A 80 -5.41 11.59 12.91
C GLY A 80 -5.47 10.14 12.39
N LYS A 81 -5.42 9.94 11.07
CA LYS A 81 -5.36 8.62 10.41
C LYS A 81 -3.97 8.26 9.91
N VAL A 82 -3.01 9.19 9.90
CA VAL A 82 -1.61 8.86 9.64
C VAL A 82 -1.08 8.06 10.82
N LYS A 83 -0.47 6.91 10.52
CA LYS A 83 0.04 5.97 11.51
C LYS A 83 1.55 5.87 11.43
N LEU A 84 2.17 5.58 12.56
CA LEU A 84 3.62 5.36 12.62
C LEU A 84 3.99 4.02 11.99
N GLU A 85 5.03 4.02 11.15
CA GLU A 85 5.54 2.86 10.42
C GLU A 85 6.91 2.42 10.94
N ALA A 86 7.50 3.20 11.84
CA ALA A 86 8.71 2.90 12.56
C ALA A 86 8.66 3.45 14.00
N PHE A 87 9.29 2.72 14.92
CA PHE A 87 9.38 3.10 16.33
C PHE A 87 10.79 3.56 16.66
N CYS A 88 10.91 4.79 17.16
CA CYS A 88 12.17 5.37 17.61
C CYS A 88 12.16 5.52 19.14
N ALA A 89 13.01 4.74 19.83
CA ALA A 89 13.11 4.78 21.30
C ALA A 89 13.73 6.09 21.80
N ILE A 90 14.70 6.64 21.07
CA ILE A 90 15.42 7.87 21.44
C ILE A 90 14.95 8.98 20.50
N LYS A 91 13.85 9.66 20.84
CA LYS A 91 13.26 10.72 20.03
C LYS A 91 13.41 12.07 20.75
N GLU A 92 14.05 13.04 20.11
CA GLU A 92 14.35 14.36 20.69
C GLU A 92 13.71 15.47 19.85
N ARG A 93 13.06 16.46 20.49
CA ARG A 93 12.66 17.71 19.82
C ARG A 93 13.88 18.61 19.73
N ILE A 94 14.22 19.04 18.52
CA ILE A 94 15.36 19.90 18.22
C ILE A 94 14.83 21.20 17.63
N GLY A 95 15.34 22.35 18.07
CA GLY A 95 14.83 23.67 17.74
C GLY A 95 13.77 24.14 18.75
N ASP A 96 13.03 25.18 18.37
CA ASP A 96 12.04 25.81 19.24
C ASP A 96 10.86 24.87 19.55
N VAL A 97 10.22 25.09 20.70
CA VAL A 97 9.11 24.25 21.20
C VAL A 97 7.81 24.52 20.44
N ASP A 98 7.66 25.72 19.91
CA ASP A 98 6.48 26.13 19.14
C ASP A 98 6.70 25.77 17.67
N ASP A 99 7.13 26.73 16.85
CA ASP A 99 7.28 26.61 15.39
C ASP A 99 8.74 26.39 14.96
N GLY A 100 8.97 25.63 13.90
CA GLY A 100 10.28 25.38 13.30
C GLY A 100 11.15 24.27 13.93
N GLY A 101 10.87 23.85 15.17
CA GLY A 101 11.54 22.71 15.79
C GLY A 101 11.01 21.36 15.30
N LYS A 102 11.88 20.37 15.07
CA LYS A 102 11.51 19.06 14.52
C LYS A 102 11.86 17.90 15.47
N TYR A 103 11.12 16.81 15.41
CA TYR A 103 11.47 15.57 16.13
C TYR A 103 12.50 14.74 15.36
N VAL A 104 13.67 14.54 15.96
CA VAL A 104 14.78 13.80 15.39
C VAL A 104 14.96 12.48 16.13
N CYS A 105 15.13 11.38 15.38
CA CYS A 105 15.44 10.09 15.96
C CYS A 105 16.95 9.96 16.20
N ASN A 106 17.34 9.70 17.44
CA ASN A 106 18.70 9.44 17.90
C ASN A 106 19.77 10.31 17.20
N PRO A 107 19.69 11.64 17.32
CA PRO A 107 20.58 12.56 16.59
C PRO A 107 22.08 12.33 16.87
N ARG A 108 22.43 11.70 18.00
CA ARG A 108 23.82 11.35 18.34
C ARG A 108 24.39 10.21 17.51
N ALA A 109 23.54 9.45 16.81
CA ALA A 109 23.92 8.31 15.98
C ALA A 109 24.27 8.68 14.52
N VAL A 110 24.33 9.97 14.18
CA VAL A 110 24.88 10.41 12.89
C VAL A 110 26.31 9.87 12.72
N ARG A 111 26.67 9.57 11.47
CA ARG A 111 28.03 9.10 11.14
C ARG A 111 29.09 10.09 11.62
N LYS A 112 30.23 9.59 12.10
CA LYS A 112 31.35 10.43 12.56
C LYS A 112 32.10 11.07 11.41
N ASP A 113 32.24 10.36 10.30
CA ASP A 113 32.93 10.85 9.11
C ASP A 113 31.92 11.27 8.04
N ASN A 114 32.23 12.36 7.32
CA ASN A 114 31.47 12.84 6.17
C ASN A 114 29.96 13.10 6.42
N CYS A 115 29.57 13.46 7.65
CA CYS A 115 28.19 13.78 8.00
C CYS A 115 27.72 15.09 7.37
N THR A 116 26.57 15.07 6.69
CA THR A 116 25.95 16.29 6.13
C THR A 116 24.54 16.47 6.68
N LEU A 117 24.23 17.68 7.10
CA LEU A 117 22.90 18.13 7.50
C LEU A 117 22.43 19.17 6.49
N ILE A 118 21.16 19.14 6.11
CA ILE A 118 20.56 20.17 5.27
C ILE A 118 19.35 20.77 5.97
N SER A 119 19.26 22.09 6.00
CA SER A 119 18.15 22.85 6.58
C SER A 119 17.64 23.85 5.56
N LEU A 120 16.41 23.63 5.08
CA LEU A 120 15.77 24.48 4.06
C LEU A 120 14.65 25.31 4.70
N GLY A 121 14.54 26.57 4.28
CA GLY A 121 13.57 27.54 4.81
C GLY A 121 14.01 28.10 6.15
N LEU A 122 15.13 28.82 6.16
CA LEU A 122 15.70 29.37 7.38
C LEU A 122 14.91 30.60 7.87
N ASN A 123 14.55 31.52 6.98
CA ASN A 123 13.86 32.78 7.31
C ASN A 123 14.42 33.51 8.57
N ASN A 124 15.75 33.62 8.66
CA ASN A 124 16.51 34.15 9.80
C ASN A 124 16.39 33.36 11.13
N ALA A 125 15.79 32.17 11.12
CA ALA A 125 15.79 31.22 12.22
C ALA A 125 17.01 30.30 12.15
N ILE A 126 17.63 30.04 13.31
CA ILE A 126 18.84 29.20 13.44
C ILE A 126 18.81 28.30 14.67
N SER A 127 17.75 28.34 15.47
CA SER A 127 17.63 27.59 16.73
C SER A 127 17.78 26.08 16.50
N TYR A 128 17.09 25.55 15.49
CA TYR A 128 17.22 24.16 15.04
C TYR A 128 18.67 23.83 14.67
N ASP A 129 19.27 24.63 13.79
CA ASP A 129 20.59 24.42 13.19
C ASP A 129 21.71 24.40 14.24
N GLN A 130 21.68 25.34 15.19
CA GLN A 130 22.63 25.37 16.30
C GLN A 130 22.46 24.17 17.23
N GLN A 131 21.21 23.84 17.58
CA GLN A 131 20.95 22.75 18.51
C GLN A 131 21.28 21.39 17.87
N ILE A 132 20.94 21.15 16.61
CA ILE A 132 21.27 19.89 15.94
C ILE A 132 22.78 19.75 15.78
N GLN A 133 23.49 20.85 15.45
CA GLN A 133 24.95 20.81 15.35
C GLN A 133 25.58 20.47 16.70
N ASN A 134 25.08 21.03 17.81
CA ASN A 134 25.58 20.72 19.14
C ASN A 134 25.29 19.24 19.53
N VAL A 135 24.05 18.78 19.35
CA VAL A 135 23.65 17.41 19.72
C VAL A 135 24.37 16.35 18.88
N THR A 136 24.66 16.64 17.61
CA THR A 136 25.45 15.75 16.76
C THR A 136 26.94 15.72 17.11
N GLY A 137 27.44 16.68 17.90
CA GLY A 137 28.85 16.76 18.30
C GLY A 137 29.69 17.71 17.45
N GLY A 138 29.07 18.54 16.62
CA GLY A 138 29.72 19.63 15.91
C GLY A 138 30.52 19.22 14.66
N HIS A 139 30.57 17.93 14.32
CA HIS A 139 31.40 17.42 13.23
C HIS A 139 30.72 17.39 11.86
N CYS A 140 29.39 17.52 11.82
CA CYS A 140 28.66 17.53 10.56
C CYS A 140 28.87 18.85 9.80
N ARG A 141 28.82 18.78 8.46
CA ARG A 141 28.71 19.97 7.60
C ARG A 141 27.23 20.33 7.49
N ILE A 142 26.83 21.55 7.84
CA ILE A 142 25.44 21.99 7.72
C ILE A 142 25.25 22.90 6.50
N LEU A 143 24.30 22.57 5.63
CA LEU A 143 23.96 23.36 4.46
C LEU A 143 22.59 24.01 4.68
N GLY A 144 22.58 25.33 4.78
CA GLY A 144 21.38 26.12 5.00
C GLY A 144 20.94 26.80 3.72
N ALA A 145 19.64 26.88 3.45
CA ALA A 145 19.12 27.63 2.31
C ALA A 145 17.81 28.34 2.60
N ASP A 146 17.65 29.48 1.95
CA ASP A 146 16.42 30.26 1.95
C ASP A 146 16.28 31.02 0.61
N LYS A 147 15.07 31.47 0.29
CA LYS A 147 14.84 32.33 -0.88
C LYS A 147 15.55 33.68 -0.74
N ASP A 148 15.65 34.20 0.48
CA ASP A 148 16.25 35.50 0.77
C ASP A 148 17.61 35.37 1.50
N PRO A 149 18.56 36.31 1.27
CA PRO A 149 19.77 36.38 2.07
C PRO A 149 19.46 36.52 3.57
N GLN A 150 20.15 35.73 4.39
CA GLN A 150 20.03 35.82 5.84
C GLN A 150 20.72 37.09 6.35
N ASN A 151 20.29 37.62 7.49
CA ASN A 151 20.95 38.78 8.10
C ASN A 151 22.38 38.44 8.58
N ILE A 152 23.19 39.46 8.82
CA ILE A 152 24.61 39.28 9.17
C ILE A 152 24.82 38.42 10.42
N THR A 153 23.97 38.56 11.43
CA THR A 153 24.04 37.77 12.67
C THR A 153 23.87 36.28 12.39
N ILE A 154 22.94 35.93 11.49
CA ILE A 154 22.70 34.54 11.09
C ILE A 154 23.82 34.02 10.20
N GLN A 155 24.35 34.84 9.28
CA GLN A 155 25.52 34.46 8.47
C GLN A 155 26.73 34.10 9.34
N GLU A 156 27.11 34.98 10.27
CA GLU A 156 28.22 34.76 11.21
C GLU A 156 27.96 33.58 12.16
N ALA A 157 26.70 33.34 12.53
CA ALA A 157 26.34 32.19 13.34
C ALA A 157 26.46 30.87 12.56
N TYR A 158 26.09 30.86 11.28
CA TYR A 158 26.21 29.70 10.42
C TYR A 158 27.68 29.31 10.19
N GLU A 159 28.57 30.29 9.99
CA GLU A 159 30.01 30.05 9.86
C GLU A 159 30.59 29.35 11.11
N ARG A 160 30.14 29.74 12.31
CA ARG A 160 30.59 29.17 13.58
C ARG A 160 30.15 27.72 13.81
N ILE A 161 29.10 27.26 13.13
CA ILE A 161 28.55 25.90 13.28
C ILE A 161 28.95 24.97 12.12
N ASN A 162 30.09 25.24 11.47
CA ASN A 162 30.52 24.53 10.26
C ASN A 162 29.47 24.58 9.14
N GLY A 163 28.83 25.73 8.99
CA GLY A 163 27.74 25.94 8.07
C GLY A 163 28.15 26.51 6.72
N GLN A 164 27.26 26.35 5.75
CA GLN A 164 27.30 27.00 4.45
C GLN A 164 25.90 27.46 4.07
N LEU A 165 25.77 28.74 3.70
CA LEU A 165 24.50 29.30 3.27
C LEU A 165 24.38 29.32 1.74
N PHE A 166 23.17 29.10 1.27
CA PHE A 166 22.75 29.22 -0.12
C PHE A 166 21.53 30.14 -0.18
N VAL A 167 21.42 30.91 -1.26
CA VAL A 167 20.30 31.83 -1.49
C VAL A 167 19.66 31.46 -2.82
N GLY A 168 18.34 31.31 -2.79
CA GLY A 168 17.52 31.09 -3.96
C GLY A 168 16.30 30.24 -3.66
N MET A 169 15.25 30.43 -4.44
CA MET A 169 14.01 29.65 -4.34
C MET A 169 14.23 28.20 -4.80
N ILE A 170 13.79 27.23 -4.00
CA ILE A 170 13.85 25.79 -4.32
C ILE A 170 12.51 25.33 -4.89
N PRO A 171 12.45 24.55 -6.00
CA PRO A 171 13.57 24.07 -6.81
C PRO A 171 13.97 25.00 -7.98
N ASN A 172 13.33 26.17 -8.11
CA ASN A 172 13.37 27.00 -9.32
C ASN A 172 14.73 27.66 -9.62
N GLU A 173 15.34 28.28 -8.62
CA GLU A 173 16.60 29.02 -8.74
C GLU A 173 17.79 28.17 -8.30
N ILE A 174 17.60 27.38 -7.24
CA ILE A 174 18.56 26.40 -6.74
C ILE A 174 17.86 25.07 -6.46
N SER A 175 18.60 23.96 -6.56
CA SER A 175 18.11 22.64 -6.20
C SER A 175 18.91 22.08 -5.03
N ILE A 176 18.31 21.17 -4.26
CA ILE A 176 19.01 20.48 -3.17
C ILE A 176 20.26 19.75 -3.72
N SER A 177 20.15 19.16 -4.91
CA SER A 177 21.25 18.50 -5.61
C SER A 177 22.39 19.46 -5.96
N SER A 178 22.10 20.69 -6.42
CA SER A 178 23.16 21.65 -6.76
C SER A 178 23.88 22.18 -5.52
N MET A 179 23.17 22.35 -4.40
CA MET A 179 23.79 22.69 -3.11
C MET A 179 24.77 21.61 -2.66
N LEU A 180 24.35 20.34 -2.71
CA LEU A 180 25.17 19.21 -2.28
C LEU A 180 26.44 19.08 -3.13
N LYS A 181 26.31 19.24 -4.46
CA LYS A 181 27.45 19.24 -5.40
C LYS A 181 28.43 20.39 -5.13
N LYS A 182 27.92 21.60 -4.91
CA LYS A 182 28.75 22.79 -4.63
C LYS A 182 29.46 22.70 -3.28
N ALA A 183 28.87 22.00 -2.32
CA ALA A 183 29.51 21.70 -1.03
C ALA A 183 30.41 20.44 -1.06
N GLU A 184 30.58 19.82 -2.24
CA GLU A 184 31.37 18.60 -2.43
C GLU A 184 30.93 17.43 -1.52
N ARG A 185 29.63 17.35 -1.25
CA ARG A 185 29.02 16.27 -0.45
C ARG A 185 28.30 15.27 -1.36
N ARG A 186 28.05 14.07 -0.84
CA ARG A 186 27.43 12.96 -1.62
C ARG A 186 26.26 12.29 -0.93
N GLU A 187 26.11 12.49 0.38
CA GLU A 187 25.07 11.87 1.19
C GLU A 187 24.60 12.86 2.26
N VAL A 188 23.38 12.68 2.73
CA VAL A 188 22.77 13.50 3.77
C VAL A 188 22.32 12.61 4.93
N GLU A 189 22.75 12.92 6.14
CA GLU A 189 22.28 12.22 7.33
C GLU A 189 20.88 12.71 7.70
N LEU A 190 20.72 14.03 7.81
CA LEU A 190 19.50 14.68 8.26
C LEU A 190 19.08 15.79 7.28
N LEU A 191 17.83 15.76 6.81
CA LEU A 191 17.27 16.73 5.87
C LEU A 191 16.00 17.37 6.46
N LYS A 192 16.08 18.65 6.84
CA LYS A 192 14.92 19.48 7.21
C LYS A 192 14.42 20.24 5.99
N ILE A 193 13.11 20.19 5.75
CA ILE A 193 12.43 20.86 4.64
C ILE A 193 11.24 21.64 5.18
N ASP A 194 11.25 22.94 4.93
CA ASP A 194 10.22 23.87 5.41
C ASP A 194 10.09 25.05 4.43
N ILE A 195 9.61 24.79 3.20
CA ILE A 195 9.77 25.70 2.05
C ILE A 195 8.47 26.04 1.31
N GLU A 196 7.36 26.19 2.04
CA GLU A 196 6.12 26.85 1.57
C GLU A 196 5.64 26.42 0.17
N GLY A 197 5.52 25.11 -0.08
CA GLY A 197 5.05 24.51 -1.33
C GLY A 197 6.16 23.96 -2.22
N GLY A 198 7.41 24.44 -2.08
CA GLY A 198 8.56 23.92 -2.81
C GLY A 198 8.88 22.45 -2.52
N GLU A 199 8.36 21.91 -1.40
CA GLU A 199 8.52 20.51 -1.03
C GLU A 199 7.95 19.53 -2.05
N HIS A 200 6.84 19.90 -2.72
CA HIS A 200 6.13 19.02 -3.67
C HIS A 200 6.92 18.72 -4.93
N GLU A 201 7.83 19.62 -5.30
CA GLU A 201 8.62 19.52 -6.53
C GLU A 201 10.10 19.24 -6.24
N GLY A 202 10.63 19.78 -5.15
CA GLY A 202 12.06 19.70 -4.83
C GLY A 202 12.51 18.37 -4.23
N LEU A 203 11.64 17.66 -3.49
CA LEU A 203 12.06 16.49 -2.72
C LEU A 203 12.33 15.25 -3.58
N GLU A 204 11.37 14.83 -4.42
CA GLU A 204 11.47 13.55 -5.15
C GLU A 204 12.71 13.46 -6.06
N PRO A 205 13.03 14.48 -6.88
CA PRO A 205 14.24 14.43 -7.71
C PRO A 205 15.52 14.23 -6.89
N PHE A 206 15.57 14.78 -5.67
CA PHE A 206 16.72 14.68 -4.79
C PHE A 206 16.87 13.28 -4.18
N ILE A 207 15.83 12.74 -3.53
CA ILE A 207 15.91 11.43 -2.84
C ILE A 207 16.01 10.24 -3.80
N ARG A 208 15.71 10.46 -5.08
CA ARG A 208 15.97 9.49 -6.15
C ARG A 208 17.46 9.32 -6.43
N GLU A 209 18.24 10.38 -6.28
CA GLU A 209 19.67 10.41 -6.66
C GLU A 209 20.60 10.31 -5.46
N TYR A 210 20.20 10.82 -4.30
CA TYR A 210 21.04 10.94 -3.11
C TYR A 210 20.49 10.14 -1.94
N ARG A 211 21.39 9.53 -1.18
CA ARG A 211 21.06 8.87 0.09
C ARG A 211 20.73 9.92 1.15
N VAL A 212 19.56 9.77 1.76
CA VAL A 212 19.12 10.54 2.94
C VAL A 212 18.71 9.57 4.03
N CYS A 213 19.18 9.74 5.27
CA CYS A 213 18.80 8.86 6.37
C CYS A 213 17.51 9.28 7.08
N GLN A 214 17.40 10.55 7.48
CA GLN A 214 16.16 11.08 8.08
C GLN A 214 15.69 12.33 7.35
N ILE A 215 14.38 12.44 7.18
CA ILE A 215 13.70 13.59 6.58
C ILE A 215 12.73 14.16 7.60
N PHE A 216 12.80 15.47 7.82
CA PHE A 216 11.84 16.25 8.61
C PHE A 216 11.22 17.26 7.68
N ILE A 217 9.95 17.07 7.35
CA ILE A 217 9.30 17.85 6.31
C ILE A 217 7.98 18.39 6.84
N GLU A 218 7.80 19.70 6.73
CA GLU A 218 6.47 20.30 6.76
C GLU A 218 5.86 20.22 5.36
N VAL A 219 4.65 19.68 5.28
CA VAL A 219 3.91 19.58 4.01
C VAL A 219 2.72 20.52 4.07
N HIS A 220 2.59 21.34 3.04
CA HIS A 220 1.43 22.21 2.83
C HIS A 220 0.45 21.55 1.85
N GLY A 221 -0.85 21.76 2.04
CA GLY A 221 -1.85 21.50 0.99
C GLY A 221 -3.06 20.71 1.46
N THR A 222 -3.74 20.07 0.53
CA THR A 222 -4.94 19.24 0.76
C THR A 222 -4.57 17.86 1.33
N PRO A 223 -5.51 17.15 1.98
CA PRO A 223 -5.28 15.76 2.41
C PRO A 223 -4.78 14.83 1.30
N SER A 224 -5.20 15.07 0.05
CA SER A 224 -4.73 14.34 -1.13
C SER A 224 -3.25 14.63 -1.44
N GLU A 225 -2.83 15.89 -1.35
CA GLU A 225 -1.43 16.30 -1.57
C GLU A 225 -0.52 15.77 -0.46
N HIS A 226 -0.97 15.80 0.80
CA HIS A 226 -0.28 15.13 1.90
C HIS A 226 -0.11 13.63 1.64
N LEU A 227 -1.19 12.94 1.27
CA LEU A 227 -1.10 11.52 0.94
C LEU A 227 -0.07 11.32 -0.18
N LYS A 228 -0.18 12.06 -1.29
CA LYS A 228 0.76 11.98 -2.42
C LYS A 228 2.22 12.10 -1.97
N MET A 229 2.53 13.07 -1.11
CA MET A 229 3.87 13.26 -0.56
C MET A 229 4.33 12.08 0.31
N LEU A 230 3.48 11.59 1.21
CA LEU A 230 3.77 10.39 2.01
C LEU A 230 4.02 9.16 1.12
N GLN A 231 3.24 9.00 0.04
CA GLN A 231 3.39 7.92 -0.92
C GLN A 231 4.72 8.01 -1.68
N THR A 232 5.15 9.23 -2.04
CA THR A 232 6.47 9.48 -2.63
C THR A 232 7.57 9.05 -1.67
N MET A 233 7.52 9.43 -0.40
CA MET A 233 8.53 9.01 0.58
C MET A 233 8.51 7.49 0.82
N ALA A 234 7.33 6.87 0.89
CA ALA A 234 7.18 5.43 1.03
C ALA A 234 7.72 4.65 -0.19
N LYS A 235 7.60 5.21 -1.41
CA LYS A 235 8.20 4.66 -2.64
C LYS A 235 9.72 4.53 -2.51
N TYR A 236 10.39 5.47 -1.84
CA TYR A 236 11.84 5.42 -1.58
C TYR A 236 12.21 4.79 -0.22
N ASN A 237 11.30 4.00 0.37
CA ASN A 237 11.50 3.24 1.60
C ASN A 237 11.79 4.12 2.84
N PHE A 238 11.15 5.29 2.91
CA PHE A 238 11.06 6.05 4.15
C PHE A 238 9.83 5.61 4.95
N ARG A 239 9.95 5.63 6.28
CA ARG A 239 8.88 5.28 7.23
C ARG A 239 8.67 6.37 8.24
N ILE A 240 7.41 6.67 8.50
CA ILE A 240 7.00 7.68 9.46
C ILE A 240 7.29 7.20 10.89
N PHE A 241 8.01 8.01 11.67
CA PHE A 241 8.20 7.79 13.11
C PHE A 241 7.69 8.95 13.97
N ASN A 242 7.30 10.07 13.35
CA ASN A 242 6.60 11.17 14.02
C ASN A 242 5.62 11.88 13.08
N VAL A 243 4.51 12.35 13.63
CA VAL A 243 3.49 13.18 12.96
C VAL A 243 3.11 14.30 13.93
N GLU A 244 3.19 15.55 13.49
CA GLU A 244 2.86 16.72 14.30
C GLU A 244 2.06 17.72 13.45
N PRO A 245 0.72 17.81 13.64
CA PRO A 245 -0.07 18.85 12.98
C PRO A 245 0.40 20.24 13.44
N ASN A 246 0.60 21.15 12.48
CA ASN A 246 1.04 22.51 12.80
C ASN A 246 -0.12 23.29 13.46
N PRO A 247 0.03 23.83 14.68
CA PRO A 247 -1.05 24.55 15.36
C PRO A 247 -1.36 25.93 14.72
N TYR A 248 -0.42 26.49 13.95
CA TYR A 248 -0.54 27.78 13.27
C TYR A 248 -1.00 27.65 11.82
N CYS A 249 -0.89 26.46 11.22
CA CYS A 249 -1.36 26.17 9.87
C CYS A 249 -2.33 24.98 9.85
N SER A 250 -3.63 25.26 9.64
CA SER A 250 -4.70 24.24 9.68
C SER A 250 -4.58 23.14 8.61
N ASN A 251 -3.83 23.43 7.54
CA ASN A 251 -3.61 22.56 6.40
C ASN A 251 -2.14 22.15 6.25
N CYS A 252 -1.35 22.28 7.31
CA CYS A 252 0.04 21.85 7.35
C CYS A 252 0.24 20.78 8.42
N CYS A 253 1.19 19.89 8.16
CA CYS A 253 1.59 18.88 9.12
C CYS A 253 3.05 18.53 8.90
N GLU A 254 3.76 18.40 10.00
CA GLU A 254 5.12 17.93 10.02
C GLU A 254 5.19 16.41 10.10
N TYR A 255 6.07 15.83 9.28
CA TYR A 255 6.38 14.41 9.30
C TYR A 255 7.87 14.23 9.54
N SER A 256 8.20 13.28 10.41
CA SER A 256 9.58 12.81 10.59
C SER A 256 9.67 11.38 10.11
N LEU A 257 10.57 11.14 9.16
CA LEU A 257 10.70 9.87 8.49
C LEU A 257 12.14 9.38 8.53
N ILE A 258 12.30 8.06 8.53
CA ILE A 258 13.59 7.39 8.48
C ILE A 258 13.62 6.37 7.34
N GLN A 259 14.75 6.32 6.65
CA GLN A 259 14.99 5.38 5.56
C GLN A 259 15.31 3.98 6.11
N ASP A 260 14.73 2.93 5.52
CA ASP A 260 14.84 1.53 5.99
C ASP A 260 16.30 1.07 6.26
N SER A 261 17.24 1.39 5.37
CA SER A 261 18.68 1.07 5.49
C SER A 261 19.45 1.91 6.51
N CYS A 262 18.81 2.89 7.15
CA CYS A 262 19.40 3.66 8.25
C CYS A 262 18.83 3.27 9.62
N MET A 263 17.80 2.42 9.69
CA MET A 263 17.14 2.10 10.95
C MET A 263 18.08 1.51 12.00
N ASP A 264 18.95 0.58 11.60
CA ASP A 264 19.93 -0.03 12.52
C ASP A 264 20.90 1.03 13.09
N GLN A 265 21.36 1.96 12.25
CA GLN A 265 22.25 3.05 12.68
C GLN A 265 21.61 3.89 13.78
N TYR A 266 20.33 4.22 13.63
CA TYR A 266 19.60 5.10 14.56
C TYR A 266 18.89 4.33 15.69
N GLY A 267 18.99 3.00 15.74
CA GLY A 267 18.32 2.18 16.76
C GLY A 267 16.80 2.17 16.61
N VAL A 268 16.31 2.25 15.36
CA VAL A 268 14.88 2.27 15.05
C VAL A 268 14.35 0.85 14.85
N TYR A 269 13.21 0.57 15.45
CA TYR A 269 12.50 -0.68 15.25
C TYR A 269 11.45 -0.56 14.14
N PRO A 270 11.53 -1.36 13.06
CA PRO A 270 10.57 -1.26 11.95
C PRO A 270 9.20 -1.80 12.39
N LEU A 271 8.15 -1.00 12.19
CA LEU A 271 6.78 -1.47 12.28
C LEU A 271 6.31 -1.95 10.91
N VAL A 272 5.04 -1.73 10.58
CA VAL A 272 4.42 -2.16 9.33
C VAL A 272 4.19 -0.95 8.43
N PRO A 273 4.53 -1.02 7.13
CA PRO A 273 4.14 0.01 6.18
C PRO A 273 2.61 0.10 6.06
N ILE A 274 2.07 1.29 6.26
CA ILE A 274 0.65 1.63 6.24
C ILE A 274 0.35 2.59 5.09
N VAL A 275 1.23 3.55 4.83
CA VAL A 275 1.10 4.46 3.70
C VAL A 275 1.12 3.61 2.43
N PRO A 276 0.04 3.64 1.63
CA PRO A 276 -0.01 2.87 0.41
C PRO A 276 1.01 3.47 -0.54
N LYS A 277 2.16 2.81 -0.75
CA LYS A 277 3.14 3.27 -1.75
C LYS A 277 2.40 3.59 -3.04
N PHE A 278 2.81 4.67 -3.73
CA PHE A 278 2.30 4.97 -5.06
C PHE A 278 2.28 3.65 -5.81
N PHE A 279 1.08 3.14 -6.09
CA PHE A 279 0.95 2.12 -7.09
C PHE A 279 1.39 2.87 -8.34
N LEU A 280 2.66 2.66 -8.72
CA LEU A 280 2.95 2.54 -10.13
C LEU A 280 1.78 1.71 -10.66
N ARG A 281 1.10 2.22 -11.68
CA ARG A 281 0.27 1.37 -12.52
C ARG A 281 1.10 0.10 -12.76
N GLY A 282 0.68 -1.01 -12.16
CA GLY A 282 1.52 -2.19 -11.92
C GLY A 282 1.88 -2.37 -10.44
N ALA A 283 0.93 -2.90 -9.65
CA ALA A 283 1.37 -3.70 -8.53
C ALA A 283 2.11 -4.92 -9.06
N ASP A 284 3.08 -5.42 -8.29
CA ASP A 284 3.69 -6.72 -8.57
C ASP A 284 2.59 -7.78 -8.58
N HIS A 285 2.16 -8.17 -9.79
CA HIS A 285 1.16 -9.19 -10.04
C HIS A 285 1.49 -10.48 -9.31
N LYS A 286 2.79 -10.83 -9.20
CA LYS A 286 3.25 -12.01 -8.46
C LYS A 286 2.89 -11.93 -6.98
N ARG A 287 3.05 -10.75 -6.37
CA ARG A 287 2.66 -10.53 -4.98
C ARG A 287 1.15 -10.51 -4.80
N PHE A 288 0.41 -9.93 -5.74
CA PHE A 288 -1.06 -9.91 -5.68
C PHE A 288 -1.63 -11.33 -5.80
N PHE A 289 -1.25 -12.07 -6.83
CA PHE A 289 -1.69 -13.45 -7.04
C PHE A 289 -1.26 -14.36 -5.89
N GLY A 290 -0.05 -14.19 -5.35
CA GLY A 290 0.42 -14.96 -4.19
C GLY A 290 -0.38 -14.72 -2.89
N LYS A 291 -1.11 -13.61 -2.78
CA LYS A 291 -2.00 -13.32 -1.66
C LYS A 291 -3.40 -13.88 -1.84
N MET A 292 -3.82 -14.20 -3.07
CA MET A 292 -5.14 -14.76 -3.32
C MET A 292 -5.29 -16.12 -2.64
N LYS A 293 -6.42 -16.32 -1.96
CA LYS A 293 -6.80 -17.61 -1.36
C LYS A 293 -8.14 -18.04 -1.94
N LEU A 294 -8.42 -19.32 -1.79
CA LEU A 294 -9.70 -19.90 -2.19
C LEU A 294 -10.76 -19.57 -1.13
N GLU A 295 -11.95 -19.21 -1.60
CA GLU A 295 -13.14 -18.94 -0.80
C GLU A 295 -14.17 -20.08 -0.89
N ALA A 296 -13.88 -21.08 -1.72
CA ALA A 296 -14.65 -22.30 -1.87
C ALA A 296 -13.72 -23.47 -2.23
N PHE A 297 -14.03 -24.65 -1.69
CA PHE A 297 -13.29 -25.88 -1.96
C PHE A 297 -14.11 -26.82 -2.84
N CYS A 298 -13.58 -27.10 -4.03
CA CYS A 298 -14.15 -28.06 -4.96
C CYS A 298 -13.36 -29.38 -4.90
N ALA A 299 -13.99 -30.46 -4.44
CA ALA A 299 -13.34 -31.77 -4.33
C ALA A 299 -13.11 -32.44 -5.70
N ILE A 300 -14.01 -32.20 -6.66
CA ILE A 300 -13.96 -32.77 -8.01
C ILE A 300 -13.66 -31.63 -8.98
N LYS A 301 -12.38 -31.30 -9.17
CA LYS A 301 -11.94 -30.21 -10.05
C LYS A 301 -11.25 -30.80 -11.28
N GLU A 302 -11.73 -30.46 -12.47
CA GLU A 302 -11.23 -30.97 -13.76
C GLU A 302 -10.70 -29.82 -14.62
N ARG A 303 -9.54 -29.98 -15.27
CA ARG A 303 -9.06 -29.04 -16.30
C ARG A 303 -9.75 -29.41 -17.62
N ILE A 304 -10.49 -28.46 -18.18
CA ILE A 304 -11.25 -28.63 -19.42
C ILE A 304 -10.63 -27.76 -20.51
N GLY A 305 -10.53 -28.25 -21.74
CA GLY A 305 -9.75 -27.66 -22.83
C GLY A 305 -8.28 -28.09 -22.82
N ASP A 306 -7.43 -27.31 -23.50
CA ASP A 306 -6.00 -27.60 -23.66
C ASP A 306 -5.22 -27.40 -22.35
N VAL A 307 -4.09 -28.11 -22.22
CA VAL A 307 -3.27 -28.11 -20.99
C VAL A 307 -2.47 -26.81 -20.84
N ASP A 308 -2.07 -26.22 -21.97
CA ASP A 308 -1.25 -25.01 -22.00
C ASP A 308 -2.13 -23.76 -21.84
N ASP A 309 -2.69 -23.26 -22.94
CA ASP A 309 -3.46 -22.01 -23.01
C ASP A 309 -4.94 -22.27 -23.39
N GLY A 310 -5.85 -21.48 -22.82
CA GLY A 310 -7.30 -21.54 -23.11
C GLY A 310 -8.12 -22.57 -22.33
N GLY A 311 -7.49 -23.59 -21.72
CA GLY A 311 -8.20 -24.54 -20.85
C GLY A 311 -8.49 -23.96 -19.47
N LYS A 312 -9.65 -24.26 -18.88
CA LYS A 312 -10.09 -23.72 -17.57
C LYS A 312 -10.34 -24.82 -16.55
N TYR A 313 -10.12 -24.54 -15.26
CA TYR A 313 -10.53 -25.44 -14.18
C TYR A 313 -12.02 -25.30 -13.87
N VAL A 314 -12.76 -26.39 -14.08
CA VAL A 314 -14.21 -26.50 -13.87
C VAL A 314 -14.49 -27.37 -12.66
N CYS A 315 -15.39 -26.93 -11.78
CA CYS A 315 -15.82 -27.74 -10.66
C CYS A 315 -16.94 -28.68 -11.09
N ASN A 316 -16.74 -29.98 -10.88
CA ASN A 316 -17.69 -31.06 -11.10
C ASN A 316 -18.57 -30.87 -12.36
N PRO A 317 -17.96 -30.82 -13.56
CA PRO A 317 -18.69 -30.55 -14.80
C PRO A 317 -19.82 -31.54 -15.10
N ARG A 318 -19.79 -32.74 -14.51
CA ARG A 318 -20.86 -33.75 -14.65
C ARG A 318 -22.12 -33.41 -13.85
N ALA A 319 -22.07 -32.43 -12.95
CA ALA A 319 -23.19 -32.01 -12.10
C ALA A 319 -24.05 -30.89 -12.71
N VAL A 320 -23.80 -30.51 -13.97
CA VAL A 320 -24.71 -29.62 -14.70
C VAL A 320 -26.11 -30.23 -14.76
N LYS A 321 -27.14 -29.37 -14.81
CA LYS A 321 -28.53 -29.83 -14.95
C LYS A 321 -28.70 -30.70 -16.20
N LYS A 322 -29.54 -31.74 -16.11
CA LYS A 322 -29.88 -32.61 -17.25
C LYS A 322 -30.76 -31.89 -18.27
N ASP A 323 -31.67 -31.05 -17.80
CA ASP A 323 -32.58 -30.28 -18.64
C ASP A 323 -32.17 -28.80 -18.63
N ASN A 324 -32.37 -28.11 -19.76
CA ASN A 324 -32.12 -26.68 -19.91
C ASN A 324 -30.68 -26.20 -19.59
N CYS A 325 -29.68 -27.08 -19.68
CA CYS A 325 -28.27 -26.70 -19.49
C CYS A 325 -27.80 -25.75 -20.60
N THR A 326 -27.22 -24.63 -20.21
CA THR A 326 -26.61 -23.66 -21.14
C THR A 326 -25.18 -23.38 -20.74
N LEU A 327 -24.29 -23.42 -21.72
CA LEU A 327 -22.88 -23.10 -21.62
C LEU A 327 -22.59 -21.90 -22.52
N ILE A 328 -21.79 -20.97 -22.05
CA ILE A 328 -21.35 -19.83 -22.86
C ILE A 328 -19.83 -19.81 -22.90
N SER A 329 -19.27 -19.66 -24.10
CA SER A 329 -17.83 -19.57 -24.35
C SER A 329 -17.55 -18.31 -25.18
N LEU A 330 -16.89 -17.32 -24.55
CA LEU A 330 -16.59 -16.04 -25.18
C LEU A 330 -15.09 -15.96 -25.48
N GLY A 331 -14.76 -15.43 -26.66
CA GLY A 331 -13.38 -15.29 -27.16
C GLY A 331 -12.86 -16.60 -27.73
N LEU A 332 -13.49 -17.08 -28.80
CA LEU A 332 -13.15 -18.36 -29.41
C LEU A 332 -11.84 -18.29 -30.19
N ASN A 333 -11.62 -17.23 -30.98
CA ASN A 333 -10.45 -17.07 -31.84
C ASN A 333 -10.07 -18.34 -32.64
N ASN A 334 -11.05 -19.00 -33.24
CA ASN A 334 -10.95 -20.30 -33.93
C ASN A 334 -10.52 -21.50 -33.06
N ALA A 335 -10.56 -21.38 -31.74
CA ALA A 335 -10.38 -22.47 -30.80
C ALA A 335 -11.73 -23.11 -30.42
N ILE A 336 -11.73 -24.44 -30.27
CA ILE A 336 -12.92 -25.22 -29.90
C ILE A 336 -12.61 -26.37 -28.93
N SER A 337 -11.35 -26.56 -28.56
CA SER A 337 -10.90 -27.66 -27.70
C SER A 337 -11.65 -27.66 -26.37
N TYR A 338 -11.79 -26.48 -25.74
CA TYR A 338 -12.59 -26.30 -24.53
C TYR A 338 -14.06 -26.71 -24.74
N ASP A 339 -14.71 -26.19 -25.78
CA ASP A 339 -16.13 -26.40 -26.06
C ASP A 339 -16.48 -27.87 -26.35
N GLN A 340 -15.64 -28.55 -27.13
CA GLN A 340 -15.79 -29.99 -27.37
C GLN A 340 -15.56 -30.81 -26.10
N HIS A 341 -14.52 -30.47 -25.33
CA HIS A 341 -14.19 -31.18 -24.11
C HIS A 341 -15.32 -31.01 -23.07
N ILE A 342 -15.83 -29.78 -22.87
CA ILE A 342 -16.92 -29.56 -21.92
C ILE A 342 -18.22 -30.23 -22.39
N GLN A 343 -18.52 -30.22 -23.68
CA GLN A 343 -19.71 -30.91 -24.21
C GLN A 343 -19.65 -32.41 -23.92
N ASN A 344 -18.48 -33.03 -24.13
CA ASN A 344 -18.30 -34.45 -23.88
C ASN A 344 -18.42 -34.79 -22.39
N VAL A 345 -17.77 -34.01 -21.52
CA VAL A 345 -17.79 -34.28 -20.07
C VAL A 345 -19.15 -34.02 -19.46
N THR A 346 -19.90 -33.05 -19.99
CA THR A 346 -21.27 -32.78 -19.55
C THR A 346 -22.28 -33.80 -20.10
N GLY A 347 -21.92 -34.69 -21.02
CA GLY A 347 -22.81 -35.71 -21.58
C GLY A 347 -23.58 -35.27 -22.83
N GLY A 348 -23.22 -34.15 -23.43
CA GLY A 348 -23.70 -33.74 -24.75
C GLY A 348 -25.08 -33.09 -24.80
N HIS A 349 -25.74 -32.88 -23.65
CA HIS A 349 -27.10 -32.34 -23.59
C HIS A 349 -27.16 -30.82 -23.41
N CYS A 350 -26.05 -30.17 -23.07
CA CYS A 350 -26.00 -28.72 -22.93
C CYS A 350 -26.08 -28.00 -24.28
N ARG A 351 -26.70 -26.82 -24.30
CA ARG A 351 -26.64 -25.88 -25.43
C ARG A 351 -25.40 -25.01 -25.26
N ILE A 352 -24.50 -24.98 -26.25
CA ILE A 352 -23.30 -24.13 -26.21
C ILE A 352 -23.54 -22.87 -27.02
N LEU A 353 -23.30 -21.70 -26.43
CA LEU A 353 -23.31 -20.41 -27.12
C LEU A 353 -21.87 -19.90 -27.20
N GLY A 354 -21.29 -19.95 -28.39
CA GLY A 354 -19.95 -19.46 -28.68
C GLY A 354 -19.99 -18.07 -29.28
N ALA A 355 -19.08 -17.18 -28.89
CA ALA A 355 -18.99 -15.86 -29.49
C ALA A 355 -17.56 -15.35 -29.62
N ASP A 356 -17.31 -14.59 -30.68
CA ASP A 356 -16.06 -13.89 -30.92
C ASP A 356 -16.33 -12.59 -31.68
N LYS A 357 -15.34 -11.67 -31.70
CA LYS A 357 -15.42 -10.45 -32.50
C LYS A 357 -15.44 -10.76 -34.00
N ASP A 358 -14.73 -11.81 -34.41
CA ASP A 358 -14.58 -12.19 -35.81
C ASP A 358 -15.36 -13.49 -36.15
N PRO A 359 -15.86 -13.63 -37.39
CA PRO A 359 -16.43 -14.90 -37.85
C PRO A 359 -15.42 -16.05 -37.74
N GLN A 360 -15.87 -17.17 -37.20
CA GLN A 360 -15.05 -18.38 -37.10
C GLN A 360 -14.89 -19.04 -38.49
N ASN A 361 -13.81 -19.77 -38.71
CA ASN A 361 -13.60 -20.49 -39.96
C ASN A 361 -14.63 -21.64 -40.13
N ILE A 362 -14.74 -22.15 -41.35
CA ILE A 362 -15.74 -23.17 -41.71
C ILE A 362 -15.64 -24.44 -40.85
N THR A 363 -14.43 -24.86 -40.51
CA THR A 363 -14.19 -26.06 -39.69
C THR A 363 -14.74 -25.88 -38.28
N ILE A 364 -14.59 -24.69 -37.70
CA ILE A 364 -15.13 -24.36 -36.38
C ILE A 364 -16.65 -24.20 -36.43
N GLN A 365 -17.20 -23.61 -37.48
CA GLN A 365 -18.65 -23.52 -37.68
C GLN A 365 -19.30 -24.90 -37.72
N GLU A 366 -18.81 -25.80 -38.58
CA GLU A 366 -19.29 -27.18 -38.69
C GLU A 366 -19.08 -27.98 -37.39
N ALA A 367 -18.03 -27.67 -36.64
CA ALA A 367 -17.78 -28.32 -35.36
C ALA A 367 -18.75 -27.85 -34.27
N TYR A 368 -19.11 -26.56 -34.24
CA TYR A 368 -20.14 -26.03 -33.33
C TYR A 368 -21.51 -26.64 -33.60
N GLU A 369 -21.90 -26.82 -34.86
CA GLU A 369 -23.16 -27.48 -35.22
C GLU A 369 -23.24 -28.91 -34.65
N ARG A 370 -22.12 -29.64 -34.66
CA ARG A 370 -22.04 -31.01 -34.14
C ARG A 370 -22.12 -31.12 -32.62
N ILE A 371 -21.79 -30.07 -31.87
CA ILE A 371 -21.78 -30.07 -30.40
C ILE A 371 -22.97 -29.34 -29.79
N ASN A 372 -24.11 -29.30 -30.50
CA ASN A 372 -25.29 -28.54 -30.09
C ASN A 372 -24.95 -27.05 -29.81
N GLY A 373 -24.07 -26.49 -30.65
CA GLY A 373 -23.55 -25.14 -30.52
C GLY A 373 -24.30 -24.10 -31.35
N GLN A 374 -24.19 -22.84 -30.94
CA GLN A 374 -24.62 -21.66 -31.68
C GLN A 374 -23.50 -20.64 -31.68
N LEU A 375 -23.16 -20.10 -32.85
CA LEU A 375 -22.16 -19.05 -32.97
C LEU A 375 -22.80 -17.67 -33.06
N PHE A 376 -22.14 -16.70 -32.44
CA PHE A 376 -22.45 -15.28 -32.52
C PHE A 376 -21.17 -14.53 -32.92
N VAL A 377 -21.34 -13.45 -33.67
CA VAL A 377 -20.23 -12.61 -34.13
C VAL A 377 -20.50 -11.19 -33.68
N GLY A 378 -19.50 -10.58 -33.05
CA GLY A 378 -19.48 -9.19 -32.66
C GLY A 378 -18.68 -8.95 -31.39
N MET A 379 -18.12 -7.75 -31.27
CA MET A 379 -17.39 -7.32 -30.08
C MET A 379 -18.31 -7.17 -28.87
N ILE A 380 -17.95 -7.80 -27.74
CA ILE A 380 -18.70 -7.69 -26.48
C ILE A 380 -18.06 -6.59 -25.61
N PRO A 381 -18.84 -5.67 -24.98
CA PRO A 381 -20.31 -5.54 -25.05
C PRO A 381 -20.83 -4.61 -26.16
N ASN A 382 -19.95 -4.07 -27.00
CA ASN A 382 -20.25 -2.93 -27.88
C ASN A 382 -21.21 -3.25 -29.05
N GLU A 383 -21.02 -4.39 -29.70
CA GLU A 383 -21.80 -4.82 -30.87
C GLU A 383 -22.85 -5.87 -30.50
N ILE A 384 -22.50 -6.77 -29.58
CA ILE A 384 -23.40 -7.77 -29.00
C ILE A 384 -23.21 -7.82 -27.48
N SER A 385 -24.27 -8.20 -26.75
CA SER A 385 -24.20 -8.41 -25.31
C SER A 385 -24.46 -9.88 -24.97
N ILE A 386 -23.95 -10.35 -23.84
CA ILE A 386 -24.22 -11.71 -23.36
C ILE A 386 -25.74 -11.92 -23.18
N SER A 387 -26.45 -10.90 -22.71
CA SER A 387 -27.92 -10.91 -22.59
C SER A 387 -28.64 -11.09 -23.92
N SER A 388 -28.18 -10.45 -25.01
CA SER A 388 -28.82 -10.59 -26.32
C SER A 388 -28.60 -11.97 -26.92
N MET A 389 -27.43 -12.59 -26.69
CA MET A 389 -27.16 -13.98 -27.08
C MET A 389 -28.12 -14.94 -26.39
N LEU A 390 -28.28 -14.82 -25.07
CA LEU A 390 -29.14 -15.69 -24.28
C LEU A 390 -30.62 -15.57 -24.70
N LYS A 391 -31.09 -14.33 -24.95
CA LYS A 391 -32.44 -14.05 -25.47
C LYS A 391 -32.67 -14.68 -26.85
N LYS A 392 -31.71 -14.52 -27.77
CA LYS A 392 -31.80 -15.09 -29.14
C LYS A 392 -31.75 -16.62 -29.14
N ALA A 393 -31.07 -17.23 -28.17
CA ALA A 393 -31.05 -18.68 -27.99
C ALA A 393 -32.24 -19.21 -27.16
N GLU A 394 -33.17 -18.33 -26.75
CA GLU A 394 -34.33 -18.66 -25.91
C GLU A 394 -33.95 -19.35 -24.58
N ARG A 395 -32.82 -18.93 -23.99
CA ARG A 395 -32.34 -19.42 -22.69
C ARG A 395 -32.53 -18.38 -21.59
N ARG A 396 -32.52 -18.82 -20.33
CA ARG A 396 -32.79 -17.98 -19.15
C ARG A 396 -31.78 -18.10 -18.02
N GLU A 397 -30.90 -19.09 -18.08
CA GLU A 397 -29.88 -19.35 -17.08
C GLU A 397 -28.65 -19.97 -17.74
N VAL A 398 -27.51 -19.83 -17.08
CA VAL A 398 -26.21 -20.34 -17.54
C VAL A 398 -25.61 -21.22 -16.46
N GLU A 399 -25.25 -22.45 -16.81
CA GLU A 399 -24.57 -23.35 -15.88
C GLU A 399 -23.09 -22.96 -15.80
N LEU A 400 -22.42 -22.84 -16.95
CA LEU A 400 -21.00 -22.48 -17.03
C LEU A 400 -20.77 -21.35 -18.04
N LEU A 401 -19.99 -20.34 -17.64
CA LEU A 401 -19.65 -19.17 -18.45
C LEU A 401 -18.12 -19.00 -18.52
N LYS A 402 -17.52 -19.26 -19.68
CA LYS A 402 -16.12 -18.93 -19.99
C LYS A 402 -16.04 -17.55 -20.63
N ILE A 403 -15.12 -16.72 -20.14
CA ILE A 403 -14.90 -15.34 -20.60
C ILE A 403 -13.42 -15.13 -20.82
N ASP A 404 -13.09 -14.76 -22.05
CA ASP A 404 -11.71 -14.59 -22.51
C ASP A 404 -11.67 -13.56 -23.65
N ILE A 405 -11.94 -12.29 -23.35
CA ILE A 405 -12.27 -11.28 -24.37
C ILE A 405 -11.43 -10.00 -24.28
N GLU A 406 -10.17 -10.12 -23.86
CA GLU A 406 -9.11 -9.10 -24.03
C GLU A 406 -9.51 -7.67 -23.56
N GLY A 407 -10.08 -7.56 -22.37
CA GLY A 407 -10.49 -6.30 -21.75
C GLY A 407 -12.00 -6.05 -21.75
N GLY A 408 -12.78 -6.72 -22.62
CA GLY A 408 -14.25 -6.64 -22.63
C GLY A 408 -14.90 -7.16 -21.34
N GLU A 409 -14.17 -7.96 -20.54
CA GLU A 409 -14.63 -8.51 -19.27
C GLU A 409 -15.02 -7.43 -18.25
N HIS A 410 -14.38 -6.26 -18.28
CA HIS A 410 -14.58 -5.19 -17.29
C HIS A 410 -15.94 -4.49 -17.39
N GLU A 411 -16.53 -4.47 -18.58
CA GLU A 411 -17.77 -3.73 -18.86
C GLU A 411 -18.95 -4.66 -19.18
N GLY A 412 -18.70 -5.79 -19.84
CA GLY A 412 -19.78 -6.66 -20.33
C GLY A 412 -20.41 -7.58 -19.28
N LEU A 413 -19.69 -7.91 -18.20
CA LEU A 413 -20.09 -8.98 -17.30
C LEU A 413 -21.07 -8.55 -16.20
N GLU A 414 -20.81 -7.42 -15.52
CA GLU A 414 -21.67 -7.00 -14.40
C GLU A 414 -23.13 -6.82 -14.80
N PRO A 415 -23.46 -6.15 -15.93
CA PRO A 415 -24.84 -6.01 -16.38
C PRO A 415 -25.54 -7.36 -16.58
N PHE A 416 -24.80 -8.38 -17.03
CA PHE A 416 -25.32 -9.72 -17.31
C PHE A 416 -25.64 -10.49 -16.02
N ILE A 417 -24.68 -10.60 -15.08
CA ILE A 417 -24.86 -11.37 -13.84
C ILE A 417 -25.85 -10.71 -12.85
N ARG A 418 -26.20 -9.45 -13.09
CA ARG A 418 -27.29 -8.75 -12.40
C ARG A 418 -28.67 -9.24 -12.83
N GLU A 419 -28.83 -9.60 -14.11
CA GLU A 419 -30.12 -9.98 -14.70
C GLU A 419 -30.29 -11.51 -14.78
N TYR A 420 -29.20 -12.26 -14.98
CA TYR A 420 -29.23 -13.70 -15.24
C TYR A 420 -28.50 -14.50 -14.18
N ARG A 421 -29.05 -15.68 -13.87
CA ARG A 421 -28.38 -16.67 -13.00
C ARG A 421 -27.24 -17.35 -13.76
N VAL A 422 -26.05 -17.33 -13.15
CA VAL A 422 -24.87 -18.07 -13.61
C VAL A 422 -24.34 -18.92 -12.45
N CYS A 423 -24.07 -20.21 -12.67
CA CYS A 423 -23.56 -21.08 -11.60
C CYS A 423 -22.04 -21.03 -11.47
N GLN A 424 -21.29 -21.21 -12.55
CA GLN A 424 -19.83 -21.08 -12.55
C GLN A 424 -19.35 -20.10 -13.62
N ILE A 425 -18.36 -19.29 -13.25
CA ILE A 425 -17.70 -18.33 -14.14
C ILE A 425 -16.21 -18.67 -14.20
N PHE A 426 -15.66 -18.76 -15.41
CA PHE A 426 -14.24 -18.91 -15.69
C PHE A 426 -13.81 -17.70 -16.48
N ILE A 427 -13.05 -16.81 -15.86
CA ILE A 427 -12.72 -15.51 -16.44
C ILE A 427 -11.22 -15.32 -16.40
N GLU A 428 -10.63 -15.00 -17.55
CA GLU A 428 -9.33 -14.36 -17.58
C GLU A 428 -9.52 -12.85 -17.42
N VAL A 429 -8.83 -12.27 -16.44
CA VAL A 429 -8.85 -10.82 -16.21
C VAL A 429 -7.53 -10.25 -16.66
N HIS A 430 -7.60 -9.24 -17.52
CA HIS A 430 -6.47 -8.43 -17.95
C HIS A 430 -6.40 -7.15 -17.14
N GLY A 431 -5.21 -6.78 -16.66
CA GLY A 431 -4.97 -5.42 -16.18
C GLY A 431 -4.09 -5.35 -14.94
N THR A 432 -4.18 -4.24 -14.23
CA THR A 432 -3.46 -3.98 -12.98
C THR A 432 -4.08 -4.75 -11.82
N PRO A 433 -3.34 -5.03 -10.73
CA PRO A 433 -3.92 -5.71 -9.56
C PRO A 433 -5.13 -5.00 -8.93
N SER A 434 -5.24 -3.68 -9.12
CA SER A 434 -6.43 -2.92 -8.72
C SER A 434 -7.66 -3.26 -9.58
N GLU A 435 -7.47 -3.45 -10.89
CA GLU A 435 -8.54 -3.88 -11.81
C GLU A 435 -8.96 -5.32 -11.53
N HIS A 436 -8.00 -6.22 -11.25
CA HIS A 436 -8.30 -7.57 -10.76
C HIS A 436 -9.11 -7.54 -9.46
N LEU A 437 -8.67 -6.77 -8.45
CA LEU A 437 -9.40 -6.66 -7.19
C LEU A 437 -10.82 -6.12 -7.41
N ARG A 438 -10.98 -5.10 -8.25
CA ARG A 438 -12.29 -4.53 -8.57
C ARG A 438 -13.22 -5.57 -9.21
N MET A 439 -12.72 -6.35 -10.17
CA MET A 439 -13.49 -7.44 -10.78
C MET A 439 -13.92 -8.47 -9.73
N LEU A 440 -13.00 -8.90 -8.86
CA LEU A 440 -13.31 -9.86 -7.79
C LEU A 440 -14.29 -9.30 -6.75
N GLN A 441 -14.23 -8.01 -6.43
CA GLN A 441 -15.20 -7.34 -5.58
C GLN A 441 -16.60 -7.31 -6.22
N THR A 442 -16.67 -7.08 -7.54
CA THR A 442 -17.92 -7.20 -8.31
C THR A 442 -18.45 -8.63 -8.22
N MET A 443 -17.63 -9.65 -8.39
CA MET A 443 -18.05 -11.06 -8.23
C MET A 443 -18.58 -11.34 -6.82
N ALA A 444 -17.85 -10.90 -5.79
CA ALA A 444 -18.24 -11.08 -4.40
C ALA A 444 -19.57 -10.39 -4.06
N LYS A 445 -19.85 -9.21 -4.65
CA LYS A 445 -21.13 -8.50 -4.55
C LYS A 445 -22.31 -9.37 -5.02
N TYR A 446 -22.13 -10.18 -6.06
CA TYR A 446 -23.16 -11.11 -6.57
C TYR A 446 -23.04 -12.53 -5.99
N ASN A 447 -22.34 -12.69 -4.86
CA ASN A 447 -22.16 -13.96 -4.12
C ASN A 447 -21.46 -15.05 -4.93
N PHE A 448 -20.47 -14.68 -5.72
CA PHE A 448 -19.51 -15.63 -6.29
C PHE A 448 -18.30 -15.78 -5.36
N ARG A 449 -17.76 -17.00 -5.29
CA ARG A 449 -16.57 -17.35 -4.52
C ARG A 449 -15.51 -18.00 -5.39
N ILE A 450 -14.27 -17.64 -5.14
CA ILE A 450 -13.11 -18.17 -5.87
C ILE A 450 -12.81 -19.60 -5.42
N PHE A 451 -12.78 -20.55 -6.36
CA PHE A 451 -12.34 -21.93 -6.09
C PHE A 451 -11.08 -22.33 -6.88
N ASN A 452 -10.64 -21.50 -7.83
CA ASN A 452 -9.36 -21.65 -8.52
C ASN A 452 -8.75 -20.30 -8.90
N VAL A 453 -7.42 -20.22 -8.86
CA VAL A 453 -6.62 -19.08 -9.32
C VAL A 453 -5.44 -19.63 -10.10
N GLU A 454 -5.25 -19.20 -11.34
CA GLU A 454 -4.16 -19.63 -12.21
C GLU A 454 -3.55 -18.40 -12.91
N PRO A 455 -2.40 -17.89 -12.42
CA PRO A 455 -1.67 -16.83 -13.10
C PRO A 455 -1.25 -17.27 -14.50
N ASN A 456 -1.49 -16.45 -15.53
CA ASN A 456 -1.12 -16.80 -16.89
C ASN A 456 0.41 -16.69 -17.08
N PRO A 457 1.12 -17.77 -17.47
CA PRO A 457 2.57 -17.73 -17.66
C PRO A 457 3.01 -16.88 -18.87
N TYR A 458 2.13 -16.67 -19.85
CA TYR A 458 2.39 -15.91 -21.07
C TYR A 458 1.95 -14.44 -20.98
N CYS A 459 1.10 -14.10 -20.01
CA CYS A 459 0.69 -12.74 -19.72
C CYS A 459 0.97 -12.36 -18.26
N SER A 460 2.01 -11.56 -18.05
CA SER A 460 2.46 -11.13 -16.71
C SER A 460 1.42 -10.35 -15.90
N ASN A 461 0.43 -9.77 -16.58
CA ASN A 461 -0.65 -8.98 -16.02
C ASN A 461 -2.03 -9.62 -16.20
N CYS A 462 -2.09 -10.92 -16.45
CA CYS A 462 -3.33 -11.68 -16.57
C CYS A 462 -3.40 -12.79 -15.53
N CYS A 463 -4.61 -13.14 -15.13
CA CYS A 463 -4.86 -14.26 -14.25
C CYS A 463 -6.25 -14.80 -14.52
N GLU A 464 -6.32 -16.14 -14.52
CA GLU A 464 -7.57 -16.84 -14.61
C GLU A 464 -8.15 -17.07 -13.22
N TYR A 465 -9.46 -16.84 -13.11
CA TYR A 465 -10.24 -17.13 -11.92
C TYR A 465 -11.38 -18.07 -12.27
N SER A 466 -11.54 -19.12 -11.47
CA SER A 466 -12.75 -19.93 -11.50
C SER A 466 -13.57 -19.64 -10.26
N LEU A 467 -14.82 -19.23 -10.48
CA LEU A 467 -15.73 -18.79 -9.44
C LEU A 467 -17.02 -19.59 -9.48
N ILE A 468 -17.62 -19.80 -8.31
CA ILE A 468 -18.91 -20.47 -8.15
C ILE A 468 -19.86 -19.60 -7.34
N GLN A 469 -21.13 -19.56 -7.76
CA GLN A 469 -22.18 -18.84 -7.09
C GLN A 469 -22.68 -19.63 -5.86
N ASP A 470 -22.87 -18.96 -4.73
CA ASP A 470 -23.23 -19.58 -3.44
C ASP A 470 -24.43 -20.56 -3.52
N SER A 471 -25.50 -20.19 -4.21
CA SER A 471 -26.71 -21.00 -4.43
C SER A 471 -26.53 -22.19 -5.38
N CYS A 472 -25.37 -22.33 -6.02
CA CYS A 472 -25.03 -23.50 -6.84
C CYS A 472 -24.04 -24.45 -6.15
N MET A 473 -23.50 -24.11 -4.98
CA MET A 473 -22.46 -24.93 -4.33
C MET A 473 -22.92 -26.36 -4.04
N ASP A 474 -24.14 -26.54 -3.53
CA ASP A 474 -24.68 -27.87 -3.25
C ASP A 474 -24.80 -28.73 -4.51
N GLN A 475 -25.23 -28.14 -5.63
CA GLN A 475 -25.34 -28.84 -6.91
C GLN A 475 -23.99 -29.39 -7.36
N TYR A 476 -22.91 -28.60 -7.22
CA TYR A 476 -21.58 -28.96 -7.67
C TYR A 476 -20.73 -29.67 -6.59
N GLY A 477 -21.27 -29.90 -5.39
CA GLY A 477 -20.56 -30.54 -4.28
C GLY A 477 -19.40 -29.69 -3.74
N VAL A 478 -19.60 -28.37 -3.69
CA VAL A 478 -18.60 -27.40 -3.24
C VAL A 478 -18.82 -27.05 -1.77
N TYR A 479 -17.72 -26.98 -1.02
CA TYR A 479 -17.74 -26.56 0.38
C TYR A 479 -17.36 -25.08 0.49
N PRO A 480 -18.15 -24.24 1.15
CA PRO A 480 -17.80 -22.83 1.35
C PRO A 480 -16.62 -22.70 2.31
N LEU A 481 -15.65 -21.84 1.97
CA LEU A 481 -14.58 -21.40 2.85
C LEU A 481 -14.85 -19.95 3.31
N VAL A 482 -13.94 -19.40 4.11
CA VAL A 482 -14.02 -18.02 4.58
C VAL A 482 -13.86 -17.07 3.39
N PRO A 483 -14.84 -16.16 3.14
CA PRO A 483 -14.67 -15.09 2.16
C PRO A 483 -13.52 -14.16 2.57
N ILE A 484 -12.62 -13.87 1.64
CA ILE A 484 -11.47 -13.00 1.84
C ILE A 484 -11.58 -11.71 1.00
N VAL A 485 -12.32 -11.76 -0.10
CA VAL A 485 -12.55 -10.60 -0.96
C VAL A 485 -13.66 -9.77 -0.31
N PRO A 486 -13.39 -8.51 0.07
CA PRO A 486 -14.40 -7.69 0.72
C PRO A 486 -15.52 -7.36 -0.27
N LYS A 487 -16.77 -7.56 0.15
CA LYS A 487 -17.92 -7.05 -0.60
C LYS A 487 -17.93 -5.54 -0.49
N VAL A 488 -17.96 -4.84 -1.62
CA VAL A 488 -18.09 -3.39 -1.67
C VAL A 488 -19.53 -3.07 -2.04
N GLU A 489 -20.26 -2.49 -1.09
CA GLU A 489 -21.49 -1.77 -1.39
C GLU A 489 -21.07 -0.40 -1.96
N PHE A 490 -21.30 -0.19 -3.25
CA PHE A 490 -21.08 1.09 -3.93
C PHE A 490 -22.28 2.00 -3.77
#